data_AF-A0A6G6K3G0-F1
#
_entry.id   AF-A0A6G6K3G0-F1
#
_cell.length_a   1.000
_cell.length_b   1.000
_cell.length_c   1.000
_cell.angle_alpha   90.00
_cell.angle_beta   90.00
_cell.angle_gamma   90.00
#
_symmetry.space_group_name_H-M   'P 1'
#
loop_
_entity.id
_entity.type
_entity.pdbx_description
1 polymer ?
#
loop_
_entity_poly.entity_id
_entity_poly.type
_entity_poly.pdbx_seq_one_letter_code
_entity_poly.pdbx_strand_id
1 'polypeptide(L)'
;MSRRTKLLITTLFLVLLAMPMAYVVLAWHPQNPLRFRQLDEKATYYAFPSPGGLVEKEYHSRMMMEVRNTSAATVLFISGHFIGDSSEGKEAFRAQWFAPPGHIEAHPIPPGGAIQVEFHSATVLATADLNLLQAGKLRLRDGVMRYQWGSHVQASTSGACIWLRERLPESLADHLPHMLPFEDTIDMDLPPPTNQKS
;
A
#
# COMPACT_ATOMS: atom_id res chain seq x y z
N MET A 1 40.06 22.69 29.90
CA MET A 1 39.92 22.71 28.42
C MET A 1 39.83 24.14 27.91
N SER A 2 40.55 24.46 26.83
CA SER A 2 40.49 25.81 26.24
C SER A 2 39.11 26.10 25.63
N ARG A 3 38.70 27.38 25.60
CA ARG A 3 37.45 27.80 24.92
C ARG A 3 37.44 27.36 23.44
N ARG A 4 38.62 27.33 22.80
CA ARG A 4 38.80 26.90 21.39
C ARG A 4 38.50 25.41 21.20
N THR A 5 38.94 24.56 22.12
CA THR A 5 38.69 23.11 22.08
C THR A 5 37.20 22.79 22.21
N LYS A 6 36.48 23.50 23.09
CA LYS A 6 35.04 23.34 23.24
C LYS A 6 34.29 23.65 21.94
N LEU A 7 34.63 24.77 21.29
CA LEU A 7 34.00 25.19 20.04
C LEU A 7 34.22 24.16 18.93
N LEU A 8 35.46 23.70 18.74
CA LEU A 8 35.78 22.68 17.73
C LEU A 8 35.00 21.37 17.96
N ILE A 9 34.93 20.91 19.21
CA ILE A 9 34.16 19.72 19.56
C ILE A 9 32.67 19.93 19.25
N THR A 10 32.09 21.06 19.67
CA THR A 10 30.68 21.36 19.38
C THR A 10 30.40 21.42 17.88
N THR A 11 31.24 22.08 17.08
CA THR A 11 31.08 22.13 15.62
C THR A 11 31.15 20.73 15.01
N LEU A 12 32.10 19.90 15.44
CA LEU A 12 32.22 18.52 14.97
C LEU A 12 30.95 17.72 15.28
N PHE A 13 30.44 17.82 16.51
CA PHE A 13 29.20 17.15 16.90
C PHE A 13 27.99 17.62 16.08
N LEU A 14 27.87 18.92 15.82
CA LEU A 14 26.78 19.46 15.00
C LEU A 14 26.84 18.95 13.56
N VAL A 15 28.03 18.88 12.96
CA VAL A 15 28.22 18.33 11.61
C VAL A 15 27.86 16.84 11.59
N LEU A 16 28.31 16.07 12.58
CA LEU A 16 27.97 14.66 12.70
C LEU A 16 26.48 14.43 12.96
N LEU A 17 25.79 15.33 13.65
CA LEU A 17 24.35 15.27 13.88
C LEU A 17 23.53 15.68 12.66
N ALA A 18 24.06 16.56 11.80
CA ALA A 18 23.38 16.98 10.59
C ALA A 18 23.18 15.81 9.60
N MET A 19 24.13 14.87 9.53
CA MET A 19 24.03 13.69 8.66
C MET A 19 22.83 12.78 8.96
N PRO A 20 22.62 12.26 10.19
CA PRO A 20 21.45 11.45 10.50
C PRO A 20 20.15 12.25 10.40
N MET A 21 20.16 13.55 10.72
CA MET A 21 18.98 14.39 10.53
C MET A 21 18.61 14.52 9.05
N ALA A 22 19.58 14.74 8.17
CA ALA A 22 19.34 14.75 6.73
C ALA A 22 18.81 13.39 6.24
N TYR A 23 19.37 12.28 6.73
CA TYR A 23 18.88 10.94 6.40
C TYR A 23 17.44 10.71 6.85
N VAL A 24 17.09 11.11 8.08
CA VAL A 24 15.72 11.03 8.59
C VAL A 24 14.78 11.83 7.70
N VAL A 25 15.13 13.08 7.37
CA VAL A 25 14.29 13.95 6.52
C VAL A 25 14.08 13.34 5.13
N LEU A 26 15.14 12.82 4.50
CA LEU A 26 15.05 12.22 3.16
C LEU A 26 14.30 10.89 3.15
N ALA A 27 14.44 10.08 4.20
CA ALA A 27 13.76 8.80 4.32
C ALA A 27 12.33 8.92 4.88
N TRP A 28 11.96 10.08 5.44
CA TRP A 28 10.66 10.27 6.08
C TRP A 28 9.51 10.14 5.09
N HIS A 29 9.60 10.84 3.96
CA HIS A 29 8.55 10.93 2.95
C HIS A 29 9.13 10.84 1.53
N PRO A 30 9.60 9.67 1.08
CA PRO A 30 9.97 9.47 -0.32
C PRO A 30 8.80 9.84 -1.24
N GLN A 31 9.07 10.50 -2.37
CA GLN A 31 8.02 10.86 -3.34
C GLN A 31 7.66 9.64 -4.19
N ASN A 32 6.36 9.33 -4.29
CA ASN A 32 5.82 8.22 -5.11
C ASN A 32 6.62 6.91 -4.97
N PRO A 33 6.77 6.37 -3.74
CA PRO A 33 7.73 5.30 -3.49
C PRO A 33 7.35 3.98 -4.16
N LEU A 34 6.06 3.76 -4.41
CA LEU A 34 5.54 2.47 -4.88
C LEU A 34 5.11 2.53 -6.34
N ARG A 35 5.43 1.47 -7.08
CA ARG A 35 4.92 1.20 -8.43
C ARG A 35 4.15 -0.10 -8.41
N PHE A 36 3.05 -0.12 -9.16
CA PHE A 36 2.14 -1.24 -9.23
C PHE A 36 2.16 -1.81 -10.64
N ARG A 37 2.19 -3.15 -10.74
CA ARG A 37 2.13 -3.86 -12.01
C ARG A 37 1.18 -5.04 -11.87
N GLN A 38 0.11 -5.07 -12.64
CA GLN A 38 -0.78 -6.23 -12.69
C GLN A 38 -0.02 -7.42 -13.30
N LEU A 39 -0.05 -8.56 -12.60
CA LEU A 39 0.56 -9.81 -13.05
C LEU A 39 -0.48 -10.75 -13.64
N ASP A 40 -1.64 -10.85 -12.99
CA ASP A 40 -2.68 -11.81 -13.34
C ASP A 40 -4.04 -11.33 -12.84
N GLU A 41 -5.12 -11.83 -13.46
CA GLU A 41 -6.48 -11.62 -13.00
C GLU A 41 -7.27 -12.91 -13.15
N LYS A 42 -7.86 -13.37 -12.04
CA LYS A 42 -8.65 -14.61 -11.99
C LYS A 42 -9.99 -14.35 -11.36
N ALA A 43 -11.06 -14.75 -12.05
CA ALA A 43 -12.36 -14.87 -11.41
C ALA A 43 -12.38 -16.10 -10.51
N THR A 44 -12.70 -15.91 -9.24
CA THR A 44 -12.99 -16.97 -8.28
C THR A 44 -14.48 -16.97 -7.97
N TYR A 45 -15.08 -18.13 -7.79
CA TYR A 45 -16.46 -18.22 -7.32
C TYR A 45 -16.50 -18.68 -5.86
N TYR A 46 -17.46 -18.14 -5.12
CA TYR A 46 -17.82 -18.60 -3.79
C TYR A 46 -19.24 -19.14 -3.85
N ALA A 47 -19.45 -20.28 -3.20
CA ALA A 47 -20.75 -20.91 -3.07
C ALA A 47 -21.30 -20.57 -1.69
N PHE A 48 -22.35 -19.75 -1.65
CA PHE A 48 -23.02 -19.42 -0.39
C PHE A 48 -24.34 -20.20 -0.31
N PRO A 49 -24.65 -20.82 0.85
CA PRO A 49 -25.94 -21.43 1.05
C PRO A 49 -27.01 -20.34 1.21
N SER A 50 -27.95 -20.26 0.26
CA SER A 50 -29.05 -19.32 0.33
C SER A 50 -30.24 -19.90 1.13
N PRO A 51 -31.05 -19.06 1.81
CA PRO A 51 -32.26 -19.51 2.50
C PRO A 51 -33.23 -20.13 1.50
N GLY A 52 -33.33 -21.46 1.50
CA GLY A 52 -34.06 -22.24 0.49
C GLY A 52 -33.28 -23.44 -0.06
N GLY A 53 -32.03 -23.64 0.35
CA GLY A 53 -31.22 -24.79 -0.06
C GLY A 53 -30.64 -24.68 -1.47
N LEU A 54 -30.88 -23.57 -2.17
CA LEU A 54 -30.20 -23.24 -3.42
C LEU A 54 -28.80 -22.69 -3.10
N VAL A 55 -27.81 -23.15 -3.88
CA VAL A 55 -26.44 -22.65 -3.80
C VAL A 55 -26.32 -21.48 -4.77
N GLU A 56 -26.23 -20.27 -4.25
CA GLU A 56 -25.95 -19.09 -5.05
C GLU A 56 -24.44 -18.98 -5.28
N LYS A 57 -24.05 -18.79 -6.54
CA LYS A 57 -22.64 -18.64 -6.93
C LYS A 57 -22.36 -17.16 -7.11
N GLU A 58 -21.57 -16.60 -6.20
CA GLU A 58 -21.06 -15.25 -6.33
C GLU A 58 -19.67 -15.30 -6.94
N TYR A 59 -19.45 -14.51 -7.99
CA TYR A 59 -18.17 -14.43 -8.68
C TYR A 59 -17.44 -13.16 -8.23
N HIS A 60 -16.20 -13.32 -7.79
CA HIS A 60 -15.32 -12.21 -7.41
C HIS A 60 -14.07 -12.24 -8.27
N SER A 61 -13.66 -11.11 -8.82
CA SER A 61 -12.33 -11.01 -9.44
C SER A 61 -11.27 -10.93 -8.34
N ARG A 62 -10.16 -11.63 -8.57
CA ARG A 62 -8.92 -11.50 -7.81
C ARG A 62 -7.83 -11.02 -8.75
N MET A 63 -7.19 -9.94 -8.37
CA MET A 63 -6.14 -9.32 -9.17
C MET A 63 -4.80 -9.48 -8.44
N MET A 64 -3.87 -10.19 -9.08
CA MET A 64 -2.51 -10.31 -8.56
C MET A 64 -1.69 -9.11 -9.02
N MET A 65 -1.14 -8.36 -8.08
CA MET A 65 -0.30 -7.21 -8.37
C MET A 65 1.11 -7.38 -7.80
N GLU A 66 2.11 -6.99 -8.57
CA GLU A 66 3.45 -6.71 -8.09
C GLU A 66 3.51 -5.26 -7.57
N VAL A 67 3.92 -5.10 -6.33
CA VAL A 67 4.18 -3.80 -5.71
C VAL A 67 5.69 -3.65 -5.55
N ARG A 68 6.28 -2.68 -6.22
CA ARG A 68 7.72 -2.44 -6.25
C ARG A 68 8.07 -1.13 -5.57
N ASN A 69 9.06 -1.16 -4.68
CA ASN A 69 9.63 0.02 -4.06
C ASN A 69 10.70 0.63 -4.97
N THR A 70 10.51 1.87 -5.36
CA THR A 70 11.43 2.66 -6.20
C THR A 70 12.25 3.68 -5.42
N SER A 71 11.98 3.82 -4.12
CA SER A 71 12.73 4.73 -3.24
C SER A 71 14.03 4.10 -2.75
N ALA A 72 14.91 4.96 -2.20
CA ALA A 72 16.15 4.54 -1.55
C ALA A 72 15.95 4.05 -0.10
N ALA A 73 14.73 4.14 0.44
CA ALA A 73 14.41 3.76 1.82
C ALA A 73 13.46 2.55 1.84
N THR A 74 13.44 1.80 2.93
CA THR A 74 12.44 0.74 3.13
C THR A 74 11.06 1.36 3.31
N VAL A 75 10.11 0.89 2.51
CA VAL A 75 8.72 1.34 2.51
C VAL A 75 7.83 0.22 3.01
N LEU A 76 6.84 0.59 3.80
CA LEU A 76 5.84 -0.28 4.39
C LEU A 76 4.55 -0.11 3.58
N PHE A 77 4.15 -1.13 2.83
CA PHE A 77 2.86 -1.14 2.14
C PHE A 77 1.76 -1.59 3.11
N ILE A 78 0.72 -0.76 3.27
CA ILE A 78 -0.30 -0.92 4.33
C ILE A 78 -1.67 -1.28 3.75
N SER A 79 -2.11 -0.60 2.70
CA SER A 79 -3.37 -0.89 2.02
C SER A 79 -3.35 -0.38 0.59
N GLY A 80 -4.22 -0.94 -0.25
CA GLY A 80 -4.40 -0.50 -1.63
C GLY A 80 -5.83 -0.67 -2.10
N HIS A 81 -6.25 0.23 -2.97
CA HIS A 81 -7.54 0.25 -3.64
C HIS A 81 -7.34 0.54 -5.11
N PHE A 82 -7.70 -0.43 -5.95
CA PHE A 82 -7.77 -0.23 -7.38
C PHE A 82 -9.20 0.12 -7.78
N ILE A 83 -9.35 1.26 -8.46
CA ILE A 83 -10.60 1.75 -9.03
C ILE A 83 -10.41 1.75 -10.54
N GLY A 84 -11.08 0.82 -11.22
CA GLY A 84 -10.99 0.72 -12.68
C GLY A 84 -12.17 1.40 -13.37
N ASP A 85 -11.88 2.13 -14.44
CA ASP A 85 -12.90 2.74 -15.27
C ASP A 85 -13.52 1.70 -16.21
N SER A 86 -14.85 1.69 -16.30
CA SER A 86 -15.55 0.96 -17.36
C SER A 86 -15.49 1.76 -18.65
N SER A 87 -15.37 1.07 -19.78
CA SER A 87 -15.62 1.68 -21.10
C SER A 87 -17.04 2.29 -21.24
N GLU A 88 -17.98 1.93 -20.36
CA GLU A 88 -19.34 2.48 -20.31
C GLU A 88 -19.50 3.69 -19.37
N GLY A 89 -18.42 4.20 -18.77
CA GLY A 89 -18.45 5.42 -17.93
C GLY A 89 -19.15 5.27 -16.57
N LYS A 90 -19.44 4.04 -16.15
CA LYS A 90 -19.84 3.69 -14.77
C LYS A 90 -18.63 3.05 -14.08
N GLU A 91 -18.38 3.33 -12.80
CA GLU A 91 -17.34 2.63 -12.02
C GLU A 91 -17.58 1.11 -12.14
N ALA A 92 -16.73 0.39 -12.89
CA ALA A 92 -16.95 -1.03 -13.16
C ALA A 92 -16.43 -1.92 -12.04
N PHE A 93 -15.38 -1.48 -11.36
CA PHE A 93 -14.58 -2.41 -10.59
C PHE A 93 -13.86 -1.74 -9.42
N ARG A 94 -14.06 -2.31 -8.23
CA ARG A 94 -13.37 -1.92 -7.01
C ARG A 94 -12.69 -3.14 -6.41
N ALA A 95 -11.37 -3.16 -6.53
CA ALA A 95 -10.52 -4.15 -5.91
C ALA A 95 -9.79 -3.55 -4.71
N GLN A 96 -9.70 -4.32 -3.66
CA GLN A 96 -9.30 -3.87 -2.34
C GLN A 96 -8.30 -4.88 -1.74
N TRP A 97 -7.22 -4.36 -1.18
CA TRP A 97 -6.32 -5.11 -0.32
C TRP A 97 -6.14 -4.35 1.01
N PHE A 98 -6.40 -5.05 2.11
CA PHE A 98 -6.18 -4.55 3.47
C PHE A 98 -5.45 -5.62 4.25
N ALA A 99 -4.47 -5.20 5.05
CA ALA A 99 -4.05 -6.00 6.19
C ALA A 99 -5.26 -6.19 7.14
N PRO A 100 -5.46 -7.40 7.72
CA PRO A 100 -6.53 -7.64 8.69
C PRO A 100 -6.50 -6.62 9.84
N PRO A 101 -7.66 -6.11 10.30
CA PRO A 101 -7.70 -5.17 11.41
C PRO A 101 -7.09 -5.79 12.67
N GLY A 102 -6.17 -5.07 13.33
CA GLY A 102 -5.50 -5.50 14.56
C GLY A 102 -4.00 -5.80 14.39
N HIS A 103 -3.54 -6.00 13.15
CA HIS A 103 -2.12 -6.06 12.82
C HIS A 103 -1.87 -5.17 11.63
N ILE A 104 -1.15 -4.05 11.84
CA ILE A 104 -0.40 -3.43 10.75
C ILE A 104 0.74 -4.40 10.44
N GLU A 105 0.43 -5.55 9.87
CA GLU A 105 1.42 -6.35 9.12
C GLU A 105 1.67 -5.60 7.83
N ALA A 106 2.31 -4.43 7.98
CA ALA A 106 2.89 -3.73 6.87
C ALA A 106 3.92 -4.66 6.25
N HIS A 107 3.82 -4.86 4.93
CA HIS A 107 4.83 -5.61 4.22
C HIS A 107 6.03 -4.69 3.98
N PRO A 108 7.20 -4.93 4.61
CA PRO A 108 8.39 -4.16 4.34
C PRO A 108 8.91 -4.52 2.94
N ILE A 109 8.97 -3.52 2.08
CA ILE A 109 9.55 -3.62 0.75
C ILE A 109 10.90 -2.90 0.80
N PRO A 110 12.03 -3.63 0.77
CA PRO A 110 13.35 -2.99 0.81
C PRO A 110 13.57 -2.11 -0.43
N PRO A 111 14.57 -1.20 -0.42
CA PRO A 111 14.91 -0.38 -1.58
C PRO A 111 15.12 -1.23 -2.84
N GLY A 112 14.40 -0.91 -3.93
CA GLY A 112 14.43 -1.68 -5.18
C GLY A 112 13.73 -3.04 -5.15
N GLY A 113 13.22 -3.46 -3.97
CA GLY A 113 12.50 -4.71 -3.77
C GLY A 113 11.09 -4.69 -4.35
N ALA A 114 10.48 -5.87 -4.43
CA ALA A 114 9.08 -6.03 -4.83
C ALA A 114 8.41 -7.16 -4.06
N ILE A 115 7.09 -7.06 -3.88
CA ILE A 115 6.22 -8.08 -3.31
C ILE A 115 5.06 -8.35 -4.27
N GLN A 116 4.41 -9.51 -4.11
CA GLN A 116 3.15 -9.80 -4.80
C GLN A 116 2.02 -9.76 -3.78
N VAL A 117 0.94 -9.08 -4.14
CA VAL A 117 -0.25 -8.92 -3.30
C VAL A 117 -1.48 -9.27 -4.11
N GLU A 118 -2.40 -9.98 -3.47
CA GLU A 118 -3.68 -10.39 -4.07
C GLU A 118 -4.75 -9.40 -3.66
N PHE A 119 -5.25 -8.62 -4.61
CA PHE A 119 -6.38 -7.73 -4.39
C PHE A 119 -7.68 -8.47 -4.63
N HIS A 120 -8.65 -8.27 -3.74
CA HIS A 120 -9.96 -8.90 -3.82
C HIS A 120 -11.01 -7.89 -4.24
N SER A 121 -11.83 -8.23 -5.24
CA SER A 121 -12.99 -7.42 -5.59
C SER A 121 -14.01 -7.42 -4.46
N ALA A 122 -14.39 -6.24 -3.99
CA ALA A 122 -15.51 -6.07 -3.07
C ALA A 122 -16.87 -6.22 -3.79
N THR A 123 -16.87 -6.12 -5.12
CA THR A 123 -18.07 -6.17 -5.95
C THR A 123 -18.24 -7.57 -6.56
N VAL A 124 -19.45 -8.11 -6.44
CA VAL A 124 -19.86 -9.34 -7.15
C VAL A 124 -19.94 -9.03 -8.64
N LEU A 125 -19.27 -9.84 -9.45
CA LEU A 125 -19.34 -9.76 -10.90
C LEU A 125 -20.68 -10.32 -11.37
N ALA A 126 -21.38 -9.58 -12.23
CA ALA A 126 -22.51 -10.14 -12.95
C ALA A 126 -22.05 -11.29 -13.86
N THR A 127 -22.90 -12.29 -14.08
CA THR A 127 -22.55 -13.45 -14.94
C THR A 127 -22.16 -13.01 -16.36
N ALA A 128 -22.75 -11.92 -16.87
CA ALA A 128 -22.37 -11.35 -18.16
C ALA A 128 -20.93 -10.82 -18.16
N ASP A 129 -20.55 -10.07 -17.11
CA ASP A 129 -19.20 -9.53 -16.93
C ASP A 129 -18.17 -10.64 -16.73
N LEU A 130 -18.54 -11.70 -16.01
CA LEU A 130 -17.70 -12.89 -15.87
C LEU A 130 -17.38 -13.52 -17.23
N ASN A 131 -18.39 -13.73 -18.08
CA ASN A 131 -18.20 -14.31 -19.41
C ASN A 131 -17.30 -13.42 -20.27
N LEU A 132 -17.45 -12.10 -20.16
CA LEU A 132 -16.59 -11.14 -20.83
C LEU A 132 -15.16 -11.19 -20.28
N LEU A 133 -14.98 -11.30 -18.96
CA LEU A 133 -13.66 -11.43 -18.32
C LEU A 133 -12.97 -12.73 -18.75
N GLN A 134 -13.67 -13.86 -18.72
CA GLN A 134 -13.15 -15.17 -19.15
C GLN A 134 -12.84 -15.21 -20.65
N ALA A 135 -13.62 -14.51 -21.47
CA ALA A 135 -13.34 -14.34 -22.88
C ALA A 135 -12.22 -13.32 -23.17
N GLY A 136 -11.65 -12.69 -22.13
CA GLY A 136 -10.65 -11.63 -22.25
C GLY A 136 -11.18 -10.37 -22.94
N LYS A 137 -12.51 -10.18 -22.95
CA LYS A 137 -13.23 -9.05 -23.56
C LYS A 137 -13.53 -7.93 -22.56
N LEU A 138 -13.83 -8.26 -21.31
CA LEU A 138 -13.85 -7.28 -20.23
C LEU A 138 -12.42 -7.04 -19.80
N ARG A 139 -11.94 -5.82 -19.98
CA ARG A 139 -10.60 -5.43 -19.55
C ARG A 139 -10.69 -4.10 -18.86
N LEU A 140 -10.12 -4.07 -17.68
CA LEU A 140 -9.72 -2.83 -17.04
C LEU A 140 -8.58 -2.32 -17.92
N ARG A 141 -8.80 -1.22 -18.65
CA ARG A 141 -7.76 -0.61 -19.48
C ARG A 141 -6.96 0.38 -18.66
N ASP A 142 -7.70 1.23 -17.98
CA ASP A 142 -7.20 2.32 -17.18
C ASP A 142 -7.83 2.21 -15.79
N GLY A 143 -7.08 2.64 -14.79
CA GLY A 143 -7.57 2.72 -13.45
C GLY A 143 -6.63 3.49 -12.56
N VAL A 144 -7.15 3.83 -11.38
CA VAL A 144 -6.44 4.60 -10.38
C VAL A 144 -6.18 3.70 -9.19
N MET A 145 -4.92 3.59 -8.80
CA MET A 145 -4.53 2.93 -7.55
C MET A 145 -4.38 3.99 -6.45
N ARG A 146 -5.24 3.92 -5.44
CA ARG A 146 -5.11 4.66 -4.19
C ARG A 146 -4.51 3.75 -3.14
N TYR A 147 -3.45 4.17 -2.46
CA TYR A 147 -2.75 3.29 -1.53
C TYR A 147 -2.23 4.04 -0.32
N GLN A 148 -2.14 3.30 0.79
CA GLN A 148 -1.52 3.79 2.01
C GLN A 148 -0.17 3.12 2.23
N TRP A 149 0.79 3.92 2.67
CA TRP A 149 2.14 3.46 2.94
C TRP A 149 2.78 4.25 4.08
N GLY A 150 3.90 3.75 4.58
CA GLY A 150 4.74 4.50 5.53
C GLY A 150 6.22 4.22 5.29
N SER A 151 7.10 5.12 5.71
CA SER A 151 8.52 4.80 5.75
C SER A 151 8.83 3.98 7.00
N HIS A 152 9.89 3.17 6.96
CA HIS A 152 10.36 2.47 8.17
C HIS A 152 10.69 3.45 9.31
N VAL A 153 11.20 4.65 8.98
CA VAL A 153 11.48 5.70 9.96
C VAL A 153 10.19 6.19 10.61
N GLN A 154 9.17 6.53 9.83
CA GLN A 154 7.86 6.94 10.34
C GLN A 154 7.22 5.86 11.23
N ALA A 155 7.25 4.59 10.80
CA ALA A 155 6.71 3.49 11.61
C ALA A 155 7.46 3.30 12.93
N SER A 156 8.80 3.40 12.91
CA SER A 156 9.61 3.34 14.13
C SER A 156 9.30 4.49 15.08
N THR A 157 9.15 5.71 14.56
CA THR A 157 8.76 6.87 15.37
C THR A 157 7.33 6.71 15.90
N SER A 158 6.40 6.24 15.09
CA SER A 158 5.01 5.97 15.51
C SER A 158 4.97 4.93 16.63
N GLY A 159 5.71 3.84 16.51
CA GLY A 159 5.86 2.83 17.56
C GLY A 159 6.43 3.42 18.86
N ALA A 160 7.45 4.28 18.76
CA ALA A 160 7.99 4.98 19.93
C ALA A 160 6.97 5.94 20.57
N CYS A 161 6.17 6.65 19.77
CA CYS A 161 5.10 7.51 20.27
C CYS A 161 4.00 6.70 20.96
N ILE A 162 3.58 5.55 20.41
CA ILE A 162 2.60 4.66 21.05
C ILE A 162 3.17 4.14 22.38
N TRP A 163 4.40 3.64 22.38
CA TRP A 163 5.09 3.15 23.58
C TRP A 163 5.21 4.21 24.69
N LEU A 164 5.47 5.47 24.30
CA LEU A 164 5.51 6.62 25.22
C LEU A 164 4.12 6.94 25.76
N ARG A 165 3.10 6.93 24.89
CA ARG A 165 1.71 7.21 25.26
C ARG A 165 1.20 6.25 26.33
N GLU A 166 1.59 4.97 26.23
CA GLU A 166 1.24 3.94 27.22
C GLU A 166 1.94 4.12 28.59
N ARG A 167 3.02 4.89 28.65
CA ARG A 167 3.85 5.06 29.87
C ARG A 167 3.75 6.43 30.52
N LEU A 168 3.32 7.44 29.76
CA LEU A 168 3.22 8.81 30.25
C LEU A 168 1.86 9.05 30.91
N PRO A 169 1.78 10.00 31.87
CA PRO A 169 0.51 10.52 32.34
C PRO A 169 -0.34 11.05 31.18
N GLU A 170 -1.66 10.92 31.27
CA GLU A 170 -2.63 11.32 30.23
C GLU A 170 -2.38 12.76 29.74
N SER A 171 -2.05 13.68 30.64
CA SER A 171 -1.73 15.07 30.31
C SER A 171 -0.53 15.26 29.37
N LEU A 172 0.44 14.35 29.37
CA LEU A 172 1.58 14.36 28.43
C LEU A 172 1.32 13.47 27.21
N ALA A 173 0.53 12.42 27.39
CA ALA A 173 0.16 11.46 26.35
C ALA A 173 -0.55 12.15 25.17
N ASP A 174 -1.39 13.15 25.48
CA ASP A 174 -2.13 13.96 24.50
C ASP A 174 -1.24 14.89 23.66
N HIS A 175 -0.01 15.16 24.11
CA HIS A 175 0.96 15.98 23.37
C HIS A 175 1.81 15.16 22.39
N LEU A 176 1.72 13.83 22.43
CA LEU A 176 2.46 12.98 21.50
C LEU A 176 1.81 13.00 20.12
N PRO A 177 2.60 13.19 19.05
CA PRO A 177 2.06 13.23 17.70
C PRO A 177 1.41 11.89 17.33
N HIS A 178 0.25 11.96 16.67
CA HIS A 178 -0.35 10.81 16.02
C HIS A 178 0.14 10.76 14.57
N MET A 179 0.91 9.74 14.22
CA MET A 179 1.40 9.56 12.85
C MET A 179 0.42 8.66 12.09
N LEU A 180 -0.22 9.23 11.08
CA LEU A 180 -1.03 8.48 10.12
C LEU A 180 -0.13 8.01 8.96
N PRO A 181 -0.46 6.85 8.35
CA PRO A 181 0.10 6.48 7.06
C PRO A 181 -0.03 7.61 6.03
N PHE A 182 0.91 7.68 5.10
CA PHE A 182 0.77 8.50 3.91
C PHE A 182 -0.22 7.86 2.96
N GLU A 183 -0.95 8.69 2.22
CA GLU A 183 -1.86 8.27 1.16
C GLU A 183 -1.39 8.89 -0.15
N ASP A 184 -1.26 8.05 -1.17
CA ASP A 184 -0.89 8.47 -2.51
C ASP A 184 -1.84 7.86 -3.55
N THR A 185 -1.81 8.42 -4.74
CA THR A 185 -2.59 7.98 -5.89
C THR A 185 -1.70 7.89 -7.11
N ILE A 186 -1.84 6.82 -7.88
CA ILE A 186 -1.10 6.61 -9.13
C ILE A 186 -2.01 6.03 -10.20
N ASP A 187 -1.92 6.62 -11.40
CA ASP A 187 -2.57 6.07 -12.59
C ASP A 187 -1.87 4.77 -13.00
N MET A 188 -2.67 3.75 -13.29
CA MET A 188 -2.19 2.43 -13.65
C MET A 188 -2.44 2.15 -15.12
N ASP A 189 -1.35 2.03 -15.87
CA ASP A 189 -1.35 1.46 -17.21
C ASP A 189 -1.36 -0.06 -17.07
N LEU A 190 -2.50 -0.69 -17.37
CA LEU A 190 -2.62 -2.14 -17.33
C LEU A 190 -1.97 -2.75 -18.57
N PRO A 191 -1.10 -3.78 -18.42
CA PRO A 191 -0.38 -4.35 -19.54
C PRO A 191 -1.35 -4.93 -20.58
N PRO A 192 -1.02 -4.87 -21.88
CA PRO A 192 -1.79 -5.55 -22.90
C PRO A 192 -1.82 -7.06 -22.61
N PRO A 193 -2.88 -7.77 -23.01
CA PRO A 193 -3.00 -9.20 -22.75
C PRO A 193 -1.76 -9.93 -23.26
N THR A 194 -1.10 -10.68 -22.39
CA THR A 194 -0.14 -11.67 -22.85
C THR A 194 -0.95 -12.71 -23.60
N ASN A 195 -0.86 -12.74 -24.94
CA ASN A 195 -1.51 -13.77 -25.74
C ASN A 195 -1.07 -15.13 -25.20
N GLN A 196 -1.90 -15.78 -24.39
CA GLN A 196 -1.68 -17.16 -23.99
C GLN A 196 -1.73 -17.95 -25.29
N LYS A 197 -0.55 -18.37 -25.76
CA LYS A 197 -0.46 -19.34 -26.84
C LYS A 197 -1.13 -20.60 -26.32
N SER A 198 -2.34 -20.85 -26.80
CA SER A 198 -3.11 -22.07 -26.60
C SER A 198 -2.34 -23.29 -27.08
#